data_AF-A0A1S1H6Z7-F1
#
_entry.id   AF-A0A1S1H6Z7-F1
#
_cell.length_a   1.000
_cell.length_b   1.000
_cell.length_c   1.000
_cell.angle_alpha   90.00
_cell.angle_beta   90.00
_cell.angle_gamma   90.00
#
_symmetry.space_group_name_H-M   'P 1'
#
loop_
_entity.id
_entity.type
_entity.pdbx_description
1 polymer ?
#
loop_
_entity_poly.entity_id
_entity_poly.type
_entity_poly.pdbx_seq_one_letter_code
_entity_poly.pdbx_strand_id
1 'polypeptide(L)' 'MNFENMPELKTQWGYFVILGVIAAVCIGLYIRFKRSHWL' A
#
# COMPACT_ATOMS: atom_id res chain seq x y z
N MET A 1 -6.19 17.96 -4.73
CA MET A 1 -6.07 17.50 -6.12
C MET A 1 -7.48 17.25 -6.67
N ASN A 2 -7.70 17.33 -7.98
CA ASN A 2 -9.03 17.10 -8.57
C ASN A 2 -9.43 15.62 -8.45
N PHE A 3 -10.42 15.32 -7.60
CA PHE A 3 -10.92 13.97 -7.33
C PHE A 3 -12.10 13.55 -8.23
N GLU A 4 -12.71 14.51 -8.93
CA GLU A 4 -13.97 14.34 -9.67
C GLU A 4 -13.85 13.41 -10.88
N ASN A 5 -12.65 13.29 -11.47
CA ASN A 5 -12.40 12.49 -12.67
C ASN A 5 -11.44 11.30 -12.44
N MET A 6 -11.29 10.84 -11.19
CA MET A 6 -10.48 9.66 -10.86
C MET A 6 -11.36 8.39 -10.90
N PRO A 7 -11.37 7.61 -12.00
CA PRO A 7 -12.18 6.39 -12.10
C PRO A 7 -11.80 5.34 -11.05
N GLU A 8 -10.57 5.43 -10.51
CA GLU A 8 -10.00 4.53 -9.51
C GLU A 8 -10.78 4.57 -8.18
N LEU A 9 -11.40 5.71 -7.84
CA LEU A 9 -12.21 5.90 -6.63
C LEU A 9 -13.60 5.24 -6.72
N LYS A 10 -14.05 4.84 -7.91
CA LYS A 10 -15.35 4.17 -8.11
C LYS A 10 -15.30 2.67 -7.81
N THR A 11 -14.10 2.11 -7.61
CA THR A 11 -13.95 0.69 -7.30
C THR A 11 -14.18 0.45 -5.81
N GLN A 12 -15.24 -0.27 -5.46
CA GLN A 12 -15.64 -0.54 -4.06
C GLN A 12 -14.53 -1.26 -3.26
N TRP A 13 -13.73 -2.07 -3.95
CA TRP A 13 -12.62 -2.83 -3.37
C TRP A 13 -11.26 -2.14 -3.53
N GLY A 14 -11.16 -1.05 -4.29
CA GLY A 14 -9.89 -0.38 -4.56
C GLY A 14 -9.20 0.09 -3.29
N TYR A 15 -9.99 0.57 -2.31
CA TYR A 15 -9.49 0.96 -0.99
C TYR A 15 -8.79 -0.20 -0.27
N PHE A 16 -9.40 -1.38 -0.22
CA PHE A 16 -8.81 -2.55 0.43
C PHE A 16 -7.60 -3.10 -0.31
N VAL A 17 -7.61 -3.07 -1.65
CA VAL A 17 -6.47 -3.45 -2.47
C VAL A 17 -5.27 -2.56 -2.18
N ILE A 18 -5.47 -1.24 -2.16
CA ILE A 18 -4.42 -0.27 -1.88
C ILE A 18 -3.89 -0.46 -0.45
N LEU A 19 -4.77 -0.65 0.54
CA LEU A 19 -4.35 -0.96 1.91
C LEU A 19 -3.52 -2.25 1.99
N GLY A 20 -3.91 -3.30 1.27
CA GLY A 20 -3.16 -4.54 1.17
C GLY A 20 -1.77 -4.35 0.58
N VAL A 21 -1.67 -3.57 -0.50
CA VAL A 21 -0.39 -3.22 -1.15
C VAL A 21 0.50 -2.44 -0.19
N ILE A 22 -0.04 -1.42 0.48
CA ILE A 22 0.72 -0.62 1.47
C ILE A 22 1.24 -1.51 2.59
N ALA A 23 0.38 -2.35 3.17
CA ALA A 23 0.77 -3.26 4.24
C ALA A 23 1.86 -4.25 3.78
N ALA A 24 1.71 -4.82 2.58
CA ALA A 24 2.69 -5.73 2.00
C ALA A 24 4.05 -5.07 1.79
N VAL A 25 4.09 -3.82 1.29
CA VAL A 25 5.32 -3.04 1.13
C VAL A 25 5.97 -2.77 2.47
N CYS A 26 5.22 -2.29 3.47
CA CYS A 26 5.74 -2.03 4.81
C CYS A 26 6.31 -3.29 5.47
N ILE A 27 5.59 -4.42 5.41
CA ILE A 27 6.04 -5.70 5.95
C ILE A 27 7.29 -6.19 5.21
N GLY A 28 7.29 -6.11 3.87
CA GLY A 28 8.43 -6.50 3.05
C GLY A 28 9.69 -5.71 3.40
N LEU A 29 9.56 -4.40 3.56
CA LEU A 29 10.64 -3.53 4.02
C LEU A 29 11.08 -3.88 5.44
N TYR A 30 10.15 -4.03 6.38
CA TYR A 30 10.46 -4.40 7.76
C TYR A 30 11.26 -5.71 7.84
N ILE A 31 10.83 -6.75 7.14
CA ILE A 31 11.53 -8.04 7.10
C ILE A 31 12.92 -7.87 6.48
N ARG A 32 13.04 -7.09 5.40
CA ARG A 32 14.31 -6.87 4.71
C ARG A 32 15.31 -6.10 5.58
N PHE A 33 14.87 -5.08 6.31
CA PHE A 33 15.72 -4.34 7.25
C PHE A 33 16.08 -5.16 8.48
N LYS A 34 15.11 -5.90 9.05
CA LYS A 34 15.34 -6.81 10.17
C LYS A 34 16.35 -7.90 9.83
N ARG A 35 16.25 -8.49 8.63
CA ARG A 35 17.22 -9.49 8.16
C ARG A 35 18.61 -8.90 7.91
N SER A 36 18.68 -7.62 7.61
CA SER A 36 19.94 -6.92 7.41
C SER A 36 20.59 -6.48 8.74
N HIS A 37 19.98 -6.81 9.90
CA HIS A 37 20.44 -6.35 11.23
C HIS A 37 20.54 -4.83 11.34
N TRP A 38 19.80 -4.11 10.49
CA TRP A 38 19.73 -2.65 10.44
C TRP A 38 18.66 -2.08 11.38
N LEU A 39 17.82 -2.95 11.95
CA LEU A 39 16.77 -2.67 12.93
C LEU A 39 16.84 -3.72 14.04
#